data_AF-A0A6G0QBU8-F1
#
_entry.id   AF-A0A6G0QBU8-F1
#
_cell.length_a   1.000
_cell.length_b   1.000
_cell.length_c   1.000
_cell.angle_alpha   90.00
_cell.angle_beta   90.00
_cell.angle_gamma   90.00
#
_symmetry.space_group_name_H-M   'P 1'
#
loop_
_entity.id
_entity.type
_entity.pdbx_description
1 polymer ?
#
loop_
_entity_poly.entity_id
_entity_poly.type
_entity_poly.pdbx_seq_one_letter_code
_entity_poly.pdbx_strand_id
1 'polypeptide(L)'
;MVTDEFILGKIDEIISSVKNNSVPDVSVLFKENVVVDMTESHVKERVMQFFARSREFIEEQGWQEFFTGKDGLRLKCKLLVESLQPRGLREEVATTVKYQARSAKEDEKELFKVI
;
A
#
# COMPACT_ATOMS: atom_id res chain seq x y z
N MET A 1 8.40 -34.76 -26.10
CA MET A 1 7.15 -33.99 -26.22
C MET A 1 6.88 -33.39 -24.87
N VAL A 2 6.48 -32.12 -24.82
CA VAL A 2 6.03 -31.51 -23.57
C VAL A 2 4.66 -32.13 -23.24
N THR A 3 4.54 -32.72 -22.06
CA THR A 3 3.29 -33.31 -21.55
C THR A 3 2.67 -32.40 -20.50
N ASP A 4 1.35 -32.47 -20.33
CA ASP A 4 0.64 -31.65 -19.34
C ASP A 4 1.16 -31.92 -17.92
N GLU A 5 1.55 -33.16 -17.61
CA GLU A 5 2.20 -33.54 -16.35
C GLU A 5 3.54 -32.82 -16.12
N PHE A 6 4.34 -32.63 -17.17
CA PHE A 6 5.59 -31.89 -17.09
C PHE A 6 5.36 -30.40 -16.85
N ILE A 7 4.33 -29.83 -17.49
CA ILE A 7 3.94 -28.42 -17.29
C ILE A 7 3.41 -28.21 -15.87
N LEU A 8 2.50 -29.07 -15.40
CA LEU A 8 1.93 -29.00 -14.05
C LEU A 8 3.00 -29.14 -12.97
N GLY A 9 3.93 -30.09 -13.12
CA GLY A 9 5.06 -30.25 -12.21
C GLY A 9 5.95 -28.99 -12.14
N LYS A 10 6.17 -28.31 -13.28
CA LYS A 10 6.91 -27.06 -13.32
C LYS A 10 6.17 -25.90 -12.66
N ILE A 11 4.84 -25.84 -12.82
CA ILE A 11 4.00 -24.85 -12.13
C ILE A 11 4.05 -25.06 -10.61
N ASP A 12 3.93 -26.30 -10.14
CA ASP A 12 4.00 -26.61 -8.70
C ASP A 12 5.37 -26.31 -8.11
N GLU A 13 6.45 -26.54 -8.86
CA GLU A 13 7.82 -26.19 -8.48
C GLU A 13 7.99 -24.67 -8.33
N ILE A 14 7.44 -23.89 -9.26
CA ILE A 14 7.40 -22.42 -9.19
C ILE A 14 6.57 -21.96 -7.98
N ILE A 15 5.34 -22.46 -7.82
CA ILE A 15 4.46 -22.07 -6.70
C ILE A 15 5.11 -22.42 -5.35
N SER A 16 5.74 -23.58 -5.23
CA SER A 16 6.40 -24.01 -4.00
C SER A 16 7.63 -23.17 -3.67
N SER A 17 8.41 -22.79 -4.69
CA SER A 17 9.55 -21.86 -4.48
C SER A 17 9.09 -20.45 -4.08
N VAL A 18 7.96 -19.97 -4.62
CA VAL A 18 7.35 -18.68 -4.23
C VAL A 18 6.79 -18.74 -2.80
N LYS A 19 6.18 -19.85 -2.36
CA LYS A 19 5.69 -20.01 -0.99
C LYS A 19 6.80 -19.95 0.07
N ASN A 20 8.00 -20.48 -0.24
CA ASN A 20 9.14 -20.43 0.67
C ASN A 20 9.88 -19.07 0.67
N ASN A 21 9.60 -18.22 -0.32
CA ASN A 21 10.10 -16.86 -0.47
C ASN A 21 8.96 -15.84 -0.45
N SER A 22 7.81 -16.16 0.17
CA SER A 22 6.61 -15.35 -0.01
C SER A 22 6.85 -13.95 0.53
N VAL A 23 7.00 -12.99 -0.39
CA VAL A 23 6.84 -11.58 -0.07
C VAL A 23 5.49 -11.51 0.65
N PRO A 24 5.45 -11.08 1.92
CA PRO A 24 4.20 -10.97 2.64
C PRO A 24 3.23 -10.14 1.79
N ASP A 25 1.91 -10.36 1.92
CA ASP A 25 0.95 -9.50 1.24
C ASP A 25 1.02 -8.11 1.87
N VAL A 26 1.97 -7.30 1.37
CA VAL A 26 2.31 -5.96 1.84
C VAL A 26 1.04 -5.11 1.86
N SER A 27 0.14 -5.32 0.90
CA SER A 27 -1.10 -4.57 0.80
C SER A 27 -2.08 -4.89 1.93
N VAL A 28 -2.23 -6.17 2.28
CA VAL A 28 -3.09 -6.61 3.38
C VAL A 28 -2.52 -6.13 4.71
N LEU A 29 -1.24 -6.41 4.98
CA LEU A 29 -0.60 -6.03 6.23
C LEU A 29 -0.60 -4.52 6.46
N PHE A 30 -0.29 -3.75 5.41
CA PHE A 30 -0.30 -2.30 5.51
C PHE A 30 -1.70 -1.77 5.81
N LYS A 31 -2.73 -2.28 5.14
CA LYS A 31 -4.12 -1.84 5.35
C LYS A 31 -4.68 -2.20 6.72
N GLU A 32 -4.25 -3.32 7.30
CA GLU A 32 -4.67 -3.75 8.64
C GLU A 32 -4.00 -2.93 9.75
N ASN A 33 -2.78 -2.43 9.52
CA ASN A 33 -1.97 -1.78 10.57
C ASN A 33 -1.85 -0.26 10.43
N VAL A 34 -2.13 0.28 9.23
CA VAL A 34 -2.10 1.71 8.93
C VAL A 34 -3.54 2.16 8.68
N VAL A 35 -4.22 2.51 9.77
CA VAL A 35 -5.64 2.90 9.77
C VAL A 35 -5.82 4.30 10.35
N VAL A 36 -6.85 5.00 9.90
CA VAL A 36 -7.23 6.31 10.45
C VAL A 36 -7.89 6.10 11.80
N ASP A 37 -7.38 6.76 12.85
CA ASP A 37 -8.02 6.73 14.17
C ASP A 37 -9.32 7.55 14.15
N MET A 38 -10.47 6.88 14.09
CA MET A 38 -11.78 7.53 14.06
C MET A 38 -12.24 8.04 15.43
N THR A 39 -11.51 7.74 16.51
CA THR A 39 -11.81 8.24 17.87
C THR A 39 -11.28 9.65 18.10
N GLU A 40 -10.23 10.04 17.38
CA GLU A 40 -9.73 11.42 17.39
C GLU A 40 -10.73 12.35 16.66
N SER A 41 -11.07 13.45 17.33
CA SER A 41 -12.09 14.41 16.89
C SER A 41 -11.54 15.46 15.92
N HIS A 42 -10.24 15.77 16.02
CA HIS A 42 -9.57 16.73 15.17
C HIS A 42 -9.14 16.07 13.86
N VAL A 43 -9.88 16.37 12.80
CA VAL A 43 -9.65 15.79 11.45
C VAL A 43 -8.19 15.92 11.01
N LYS A 44 -7.58 17.09 11.20
CA LYS A 44 -6.18 17.32 10.82
C LYS A 44 -5.21 16.43 11.61
N GLU A 45 -5.48 16.24 12.89
CA GLU A 45 -4.67 15.37 13.76
C GLU A 45 -4.77 13.91 13.31
N ARG A 46 -5.98 13.42 12.99
CA ARG A 46 -6.19 12.09 12.41
C ARG A 46 -5.35 11.84 11.16
N VAL A 47 -5.31 12.81 10.25
CA VAL A 47 -4.52 12.69 9.03
C VAL A 47 -3.03 12.67 9.37
N MET A 48 -2.55 13.55 10.26
CA MET A 48 -1.14 13.55 10.68
C MET A 48 -0.74 12.21 11.33
N GLN A 49 -1.58 11.68 12.22
CA GLN A 49 -1.38 10.39 12.87
C GLN A 49 -1.39 9.22 11.86
N PHE A 50 -2.30 9.23 10.88
CA PHE A 50 -2.34 8.22 9.82
C PHE A 50 -1.02 8.14 9.04
N PHE A 51 -0.48 9.29 8.62
CA PHE A 51 0.80 9.34 7.93
C PHE A 51 1.98 8.99 8.86
N ALA A 52 1.93 9.39 10.13
CA ALA A 52 2.94 8.99 11.12
C ALA A 52 2.96 7.46 11.31
N ARG A 53 1.78 6.86 11.53
CA ARG A 53 1.63 5.41 11.66
C ARG A 53 2.14 4.66 10.44
N SER A 54 1.95 5.21 9.24
CA SER A 54 2.49 4.61 8.02
C SER A 54 4.02 4.53 8.02
N ARG A 55 4.70 5.57 8.53
CA ARG A 55 6.17 5.61 8.61
C ARG A 55 6.68 4.66 9.69
N GLU A 56 6.06 4.70 10.87
CA GLU A 56 6.37 3.79 11.97
C GLU A 56 6.22 2.33 11.53
N PHE A 57 5.10 1.97 10.90
CA PHE A 57 4.87 0.61 10.44
C PHE A 57 5.88 0.17 9.36
N ILE A 58 6.21 1.05 8.41
CA ILE A 58 7.25 0.77 7.41
C ILE A 58 8.61 0.51 8.08
N GLU A 59 8.96 1.26 9.13
CA GLU A 59 10.19 1.04 9.90
C GLU A 59 10.15 -0.26 10.71
N GLU A 60 9.04 -0.54 11.41
CA GLU A 60 8.80 -1.77 12.18
C GLU A 60 8.98 -3.03 11.30
N GLN A 61 8.56 -2.96 10.03
CA GLN A 61 8.66 -4.07 9.09
C GLN A 61 9.99 -4.12 8.31
N GLY A 62 10.85 -3.11 8.43
CA GLY A 62 12.08 -3.02 7.63
C GLY A 62 11.85 -2.77 6.14
N TRP A 63 10.73 -2.14 5.76
CA TRP A 63 10.32 -1.95 4.36
C TRP A 63 10.80 -0.64 3.74
N GLN A 64 11.70 0.10 4.40
CA GLN A 64 12.12 1.43 3.95
C GLN A 64 12.64 1.40 2.51
N GLU A 65 13.52 0.45 2.17
CA GLU A 65 14.11 0.32 0.84
C GLU A 65 13.07 0.04 -0.24
N PHE A 66 11.99 -0.68 0.09
CA PHE A 66 10.90 -1.03 -0.82
C PHE A 66 10.13 0.21 -1.32
N PHE A 67 10.09 1.28 -0.52
CA PHE A 67 9.39 2.51 -0.83
C PHE A 67 10.31 3.64 -1.29
N THR A 68 11.54 3.32 -1.71
CA THR A 68 12.48 4.29 -2.29
C THR A 68 12.32 4.44 -3.81
N GLY A 69 12.79 5.55 -4.34
CA GLY A 69 12.70 5.86 -5.77
C GLY A 69 11.27 6.10 -6.25
N LYS A 70 11.11 6.32 -7.56
CA LYS A 70 9.83 6.72 -8.14
C LYS A 70 8.73 5.66 -7.98
N ASP A 71 9.05 4.40 -8.28
CA ASP A 71 8.07 3.32 -8.23
C ASP A 71 7.71 2.94 -6.79
N GLY A 72 8.69 2.95 -5.87
CA GLY A 72 8.46 2.72 -4.45
C GLY A 72 7.57 3.80 -3.83
N LEU A 73 7.84 5.09 -4.10
CA LEU A 73 6.98 6.18 -3.66
C LEU A 73 5.57 6.08 -4.23
N ARG A 74 5.45 5.67 -5.50
CA ARG A 74 4.15 5.45 -6.13
C ARG A 74 3.36 4.32 -5.48
N LEU A 75 4.04 3.23 -5.13
CA LEU A 75 3.43 2.13 -4.41
C LEU A 75 3.00 2.53 -3.00
N LYS A 76 3.83 3.30 -2.29
CA LYS A 76 3.49 3.85 -0.97
C LYS A 76 2.22 4.69 -1.03
N CYS A 77 2.14 5.64 -1.96
CA CYS A 77 0.96 6.49 -2.14
C CYS A 77 -0.29 5.68 -2.47
N LYS A 78 -0.16 4.63 -3.29
CA LYS A 78 -1.27 3.71 -3.59
C LYS A 78 -1.75 2.99 -2.33
N LEU A 79 -0.85 2.44 -1.52
CA LEU A 79 -1.19 1.74 -0.28
C LEU A 79 -1.88 2.65 0.74
N LEU A 80 -1.39 3.88 0.90
CA LEU A 80 -2.00 4.89 1.75
C LEU A 80 -3.46 5.14 1.33
N VAL A 81 -3.72 5.39 0.04
CA VAL A 81 -5.09 5.57 -0.46
C VAL A 81 -5.94 4.32 -0.23
N GLU A 82 -5.43 3.13 -0.53
CA GLU A 82 -6.19 1.87 -0.38
C GLU A 82 -6.56 1.55 1.07
N SER A 83 -5.77 2.07 2.01
CA SER A 83 -5.92 1.89 3.46
C SER A 83 -6.88 2.89 4.11
N LEU A 84 -7.26 3.96 3.40
CA LEU A 84 -8.24 4.90 3.90
C LEU A 84 -9.57 4.22 4.23
N GLN A 85 -10.08 4.55 5.41
CA GLN A 85 -11.43 4.24 5.86
C GLN A 85 -12.09 5.55 6.31
N PRO A 86 -13.41 5.71 6.12
CA PRO A 86 -14.35 4.77 5.51
C PRO A 86 -14.21 4.67 3.97
N ARG A 87 -14.84 3.67 3.36
CA ARG A 87 -14.78 3.39 1.90
C ARG A 87 -15.09 4.61 1.02
N GLY A 88 -16.03 5.46 1.42
CA GLY A 88 -16.40 6.67 0.66
C GLY A 88 -15.24 7.65 0.51
N LEU A 89 -14.53 7.93 1.61
CA LEU A 89 -13.33 8.78 1.60
C LEU A 89 -12.26 8.23 0.67
N ARG A 90 -12.02 6.92 0.73
CA ARG A 90 -11.07 6.25 -0.17
C ARG A 90 -11.42 6.43 -1.64
N GLU A 91 -12.69 6.24 -2.01
CA GLU A 91 -13.14 6.37 -3.40
C GLU A 91 -13.03 7.81 -3.91
N GLU A 92 -13.35 8.78 -3.05
CA GLU A 92 -13.20 10.21 -3.35
C GLU A 92 -11.73 10.58 -3.56
N VAL A 93 -10.86 10.26 -2.60
CA VAL A 93 -9.41 10.51 -2.70
C VAL A 93 -8.82 9.81 -3.92
N ALA A 94 -9.17 8.54 -4.18
CA ALA A 94 -8.69 7.81 -5.35
C ALA A 94 -9.10 8.49 -6.66
N THR A 95 -10.33 9.01 -6.74
CA THR A 95 -10.83 9.75 -7.91
C THR A 95 -10.08 11.07 -8.08
N THR A 96 -9.92 11.84 -7.00
CA THR A 96 -9.19 13.11 -7.00
C THR A 96 -7.74 12.92 -7.43
N VAL A 97 -7.02 11.95 -6.86
CA VAL A 97 -5.63 11.61 -7.25
C VAL A 97 -5.56 11.15 -8.71
N LYS A 98 -6.57 10.40 -9.20
CA LYS A 98 -6.57 9.90 -10.57
C LYS A 98 -6.76 11.00 -11.61
N TYR A 99 -7.68 11.94 -11.37
CA TYR A 99 -8.15 12.87 -12.39
C TYR A 99 -7.69 14.32 -12.17
N GLN A 100 -7.47 14.75 -10.93
CA GLN A 100 -7.20 16.15 -10.57
C GLN A 100 -5.78 16.35 -10.01
N ALA A 101 -5.37 15.53 -9.05
CA ALA A 101 -4.10 15.66 -8.33
C ALA A 101 -3.11 14.53 -8.72
N ARG A 102 -2.72 14.46 -9.99
CA ARG A 102 -1.90 13.34 -10.51
C ARG A 102 -0.52 13.22 -9.86
N SER A 103 0.05 14.32 -9.39
CA SER A 103 1.33 14.34 -8.66
C SER A 103 1.26 13.56 -7.34
N ALA A 104 0.11 13.57 -6.67
CA ALA A 104 -0.11 12.82 -5.42
C ALA A 104 -0.04 11.30 -5.58
N LYS A 105 0.06 10.79 -6.83
CA LYS A 105 0.35 9.37 -7.08
C LYS A 105 1.76 8.97 -6.69
N GLU A 106 2.70 9.90 -6.67
CA GLU A 106 4.12 9.64 -6.44
C GLU A 106 4.77 10.65 -5.47
N ASP A 107 3.97 11.51 -4.86
CA ASP A 107 4.40 12.49 -3.86
C ASP A 107 3.49 12.42 -2.63
N GLU A 108 4.05 11.93 -1.53
CA GLU A 108 3.36 11.80 -0.24
C GLU A 108 2.91 13.17 0.31
N LYS A 109 3.66 14.24 0.06
CA LYS A 109 3.32 15.59 0.54
C LYS A 109 2.13 16.16 -0.22
N GLU A 110 2.04 15.89 -1.52
CA GLU A 110 0.84 16.25 -2.29
C GLU A 110 -0.35 15.39 -1.88
N LEU A 111 -0.14 14.09 -1.61
CA LEU A 111 -1.21 13.22 -1.10
C LEU A 111 -1.75 13.71 0.25
N PHE A 112 -0.89 14.15 1.16
CA PHE A 112 -1.29 14.75 2.45
C PHE A 112 -2.19 15.98 2.28
N LYS A 113 -2.04 16.76 1.20
CA LYS A 113 -2.90 17.93 0.96
C LYS A 113 -4.27 17.55 0.38
N VAL A 114 -4.38 16.36 -0.21
CA VAL A 114 -5.62 15.85 -0.82
C VAL A 114 -6.52 15.18 0.22
N ILE A 115 -5.93 14.56 1.23
CA ILE A 115 -6.63 13.88 2.34
C ILE A 115 -6.93 14.87 3.46
#